data_AF-A0A8T2SBY1-F1
#
_entry.id   AF-A0A8T2SBY1-F1
#
_cell.length_a   1.000
_cell.length_b   1.000
_cell.length_c   1.000
_cell.angle_alpha   90.00
_cell.angle_beta   90.00
_cell.angle_gamma   90.00
#
_symmetry.space_group_name_H-M   'P 1'
#
loop_
_entity.id
_entity.type
_entity.pdbx_description
1 polymer ?
#
loop_
_entity_poly.entity_id
_entity_poly.type
_entity_poly.pdbx_seq_one_letter_code
_entity_poly.pdbx_strand_id
1 'polypeptide(L)'
;MAHFSLMLCKQFLLALFFIGVLPSSDARYNLTVDASQGGRPIPSTLFGIFFEEINHAGAGGLWAELVANRGFEAGGQSTPSNIAPWSIIGDEGSVQLETERNSLFELNPIALRVDILCSVCPSGGVGVYNPGYWGMAFFYCRIFWLVLNTKLFFGHIL
;
A
#
# COMPACT_ATOMS: atom_id res chain seq x y z
N MET A 1 14.26 52.41 -55.63
CA MET A 1 14.58 52.58 -54.20
C MET A 1 14.20 51.35 -53.34
N ALA A 2 14.35 50.12 -53.83
CA ALA A 2 14.03 48.90 -53.04
C ALA A 2 15.26 48.02 -52.73
N HIS A 3 16.41 48.29 -53.35
CA HIS A 3 17.63 47.50 -53.15
C HIS A 3 18.44 47.89 -51.89
N PHE A 4 18.24 49.09 -51.34
CA PHE A 4 19.01 49.59 -50.19
C PHE A 4 18.45 49.11 -48.83
N SER A 5 17.20 48.66 -48.78
CA SER A 5 16.52 48.27 -47.53
C SER A 5 16.84 46.84 -47.07
N LEU A 6 17.15 45.91 -47.99
CA LEU A 6 17.47 44.52 -47.64
C LEU A 6 18.91 44.29 -47.14
N MET A 7 19.86 45.18 -47.42
CA MET A 7 21.26 45.01 -46.99
C MET A 7 21.49 45.35 -45.51
N LEU A 8 20.72 46.28 -44.92
CA LEU A 8 20.82 46.60 -43.49
C LEU A 8 20.27 45.46 -42.59
N CYS A 9 19.27 44.71 -43.05
CA CYS A 9 18.66 43.63 -42.27
C CYS A 9 19.61 42.42 -42.12
N LYS A 10 20.44 42.12 -43.15
CA LYS A 10 21.41 41.02 -43.11
C LYS A 10 22.62 41.29 -42.20
N GLN A 11 23.02 42.56 -42.02
CA GLN A 11 24.15 42.91 -41.14
C GLN A 11 23.79 42.87 -39.66
N PHE A 12 22.53 43.18 -39.32
CA PHE A 12 22.04 43.09 -37.93
C PHE A 12 21.86 41.65 -37.44
N LEU A 13 21.51 40.71 -38.33
CA LEU A 13 21.37 39.29 -37.98
C LEU A 13 22.71 38.60 -37.69
N LEU A 14 23.82 39.07 -38.27
CA LEU A 14 25.16 38.53 -37.96
C LEU A 14 25.70 38.99 -36.59
N ALA A 15 25.31 40.17 -36.12
CA ALA A 15 25.77 40.71 -34.85
C ALA A 15 25.16 40.01 -33.62
N LEU A 16 23.96 39.42 -33.77
CA LEU A 16 23.30 38.62 -32.73
C LEU A 16 23.88 37.22 -32.55
N PHE A 17 24.68 36.73 -33.50
CA PHE A 17 25.31 35.40 -33.40
C PHE A 17 26.60 35.39 -32.56
N PHE A 18 27.14 36.57 -32.22
CA PHE A 18 28.44 36.70 -31.54
C PHE A 18 28.36 37.00 -30.02
N ILE A 19 27.17 37.20 -29.45
CA ILE A 19 27.00 37.56 -28.02
C ILE A 19 26.67 36.33 -27.13
N GLY A 20 26.52 35.14 -27.72
CA GLY A 20 25.94 33.98 -27.02
C GLY A 20 26.89 32.96 -26.38
N VAL A 21 28.22 33.12 -26.44
CA VAL A 21 29.15 32.15 -25.82
C VAL A 21 29.78 32.76 -24.58
N LEU A 22 29.07 32.71 -23.46
CA LEU A 22 29.70 32.82 -22.15
C LEU A 22 30.57 31.58 -21.96
N PRO A 23 31.86 31.70 -21.61
CA PRO A 23 32.66 30.55 -21.24
C PRO A 23 32.04 29.95 -19.97
N SER A 24 31.46 28.76 -20.09
CA SER A 24 31.17 27.94 -18.91
C SER A 24 32.52 27.65 -18.25
N SER A 25 32.76 28.21 -17.06
CA SER A 25 33.92 27.83 -16.27
C SER A 25 33.73 26.36 -15.90
N ASP A 26 34.43 25.47 -16.60
CA ASP A 26 34.52 24.06 -16.25
C ASP A 26 35.34 23.97 -14.95
N ALA A 27 34.64 24.05 -13.82
CA ALA A 27 35.23 23.96 -12.50
C ALA A 27 35.78 22.54 -12.33
N ARG A 28 37.08 22.37 -12.61
CA ARG A 28 37.75 21.08 -12.45
C ARG A 28 38.05 20.83 -10.98
N TYR A 29 37.22 19.98 -10.36
CA TYR A 29 37.45 19.46 -9.01
C TYR A 29 38.41 18.27 -9.09
N ASN A 30 39.44 18.28 -8.24
CA ASN A 30 40.41 17.20 -8.17
C ASN A 30 40.24 16.44 -6.85
N LEU A 31 39.92 15.14 -6.92
CA LEU A 31 39.85 14.23 -5.77
C LEU A 31 41.08 13.32 -5.77
N THR A 32 42.05 13.59 -4.90
CA THR A 32 43.22 12.73 -4.71
C THR A 32 42.96 11.72 -3.60
N VAL A 33 43.10 10.42 -3.90
CA VAL A 33 42.95 9.34 -2.93
C VAL A 33 44.32 8.72 -2.67
N ASP A 34 44.74 8.67 -1.40
CA ASP A 34 45.96 7.98 -0.98
C ASP A 34 45.63 6.53 -0.60
N ALA A 35 46.17 5.59 -1.37
CA ALA A 35 46.03 4.15 -1.17
C ALA A 35 47.30 3.48 -0.63
N SER A 36 48.29 4.27 -0.19
CA SER A 36 49.60 3.76 0.28
C SER A 36 49.54 2.99 1.59
N GLN A 37 48.55 3.27 2.44
CA GLN A 37 48.28 2.53 3.66
C GLN A 37 47.03 1.67 3.45
N GLY A 38 47.17 0.34 3.52
CA GLY A 38 46.04 -0.59 3.42
C GLY A 38 44.95 -0.17 4.40
N GLY A 39 43.81 0.28 3.86
CA GLY A 39 42.72 0.87 4.65
C GLY A 39 42.18 -0.06 5.73
N ARG A 40 41.31 0.48 6.61
CA ARG A 40 40.66 -0.34 7.64
C ARG A 40 39.74 -1.38 6.98
N PRO A 41 39.73 -2.64 7.46
CA PRO A 41 38.75 -3.61 7.01
C PRO A 41 37.33 -3.09 7.21
N ILE A 42 36.53 -3.14 6.16
CA ILE A 42 35.12 -2.77 6.23
C ILE A 42 34.39 -3.88 7.02
N PRO A 43 33.66 -3.55 8.10
CA PRO A 43 32.90 -4.55 8.85
C PRO A 43 31.86 -5.24 7.96
N SER A 44 31.68 -6.56 8.15
CA SER A 44 30.63 -7.31 7.46
C SER A 44 29.21 -6.84 7.80
N THR A 45 29.06 -6.11 8.90
CA THR A 45 27.80 -5.53 9.39
C THR A 45 27.56 -4.10 8.90
N LEU A 46 28.40 -3.57 8.00
CA LEU A 46 28.23 -2.20 7.51
C LEU A 46 26.88 -1.99 6.81
N PHE A 47 26.35 -3.03 6.17
CA PHE A 47 25.06 -3.01 5.50
C PHE A 47 24.07 -3.93 6.21
N GLY A 48 22.87 -3.42 6.46
CA GLY A 48 21.79 -4.15 7.10
C GLY A 48 20.42 -3.60 6.67
N ILE A 49 19.36 -4.17 7.25
CA ILE A 49 17.98 -3.78 7.00
C ILE A 49 17.38 -3.31 8.32
N PHE A 50 16.72 -2.16 8.29
CA PHE A 50 15.82 -1.71 9.35
C PHE A 50 14.39 -2.08 8.95
N PHE A 51 13.61 -2.56 9.91
CA PHE A 51 12.23 -2.95 9.69
C PHE A 51 11.33 -2.31 10.74
N GLU A 52 10.29 -1.63 10.28
CA GLU A 52 9.15 -1.16 11.06
C GLU A 52 7.86 -1.46 10.29
N GLU A 53 6.73 -1.50 10.99
CA GLU A 53 5.43 -1.53 10.32
C GLU A 53 5.08 -0.12 9.83
N ILE A 54 5.51 0.18 8.61
CA ILE A 54 5.17 1.43 7.91
C ILE A 54 4.68 1.08 6.52
N ASN A 55 3.60 1.73 6.08
CA ASN A 55 3.03 1.58 4.74
C ASN A 55 2.79 0.10 4.33
N HIS A 56 2.32 -0.74 5.25
CA HIS A 56 2.09 -2.18 5.00
C HIS A 56 3.35 -3.00 4.67
N ALA A 57 4.53 -2.59 5.16
CA ALA A 57 5.77 -3.33 4.96
C ALA A 57 5.77 -4.71 5.66
N GLY A 58 5.07 -4.85 6.78
CA GLY A 58 4.85 -6.14 7.44
C GLY A 58 3.54 -6.76 7.00
N ALA A 59 2.44 -6.27 7.56
CA ALA A 59 1.09 -6.75 7.27
C ALA A 59 0.61 -6.24 5.89
N GLY A 60 0.55 -7.14 4.91
CA GLY A 60 0.35 -6.81 3.49
C GLY A 60 1.63 -6.76 2.67
N GLY A 61 2.79 -6.97 3.31
CA GLY A 61 4.11 -7.02 2.71
C GLY A 61 4.84 -8.31 3.07
N LEU A 62 5.74 -8.24 4.05
CA LEU A 62 6.59 -9.37 4.46
C LEU A 62 5.80 -10.53 5.09
N TRP A 63 4.71 -10.24 5.79
CA TRP A 63 3.85 -11.27 6.40
C TRP A 63 2.88 -11.82 5.35
N ALA A 64 2.91 -13.14 5.17
CA ALA A 64 2.18 -13.83 4.10
C ALA A 64 0.66 -13.98 4.33
N GLU A 65 0.09 -13.33 5.35
CA GLU A 65 -1.35 -13.28 5.53
C GLU A 65 -1.99 -12.43 4.43
N LEU A 66 -2.99 -13.00 3.75
CA LEU A 66 -3.68 -12.33 2.65
C LEU A 66 -4.91 -11.57 3.14
N VAL A 67 -5.50 -12.00 4.26
CA VAL A 67 -6.70 -11.39 4.84
C VAL A 67 -6.31 -10.20 5.72
N ALA A 68 -6.71 -9.00 5.29
CA ALA A 68 -6.49 -7.79 6.06
C ALA A 68 -7.47 -7.71 7.24
N ASN A 69 -7.03 -7.18 8.39
CA ASN A 69 -7.85 -7.03 9.60
C ASN A 69 -8.57 -8.34 9.98
N ARG A 70 -7.83 -9.46 9.99
CA ARG A 70 -8.38 -10.81 10.17
C ARG A 70 -9.04 -11.04 11.54
N GLY A 71 -8.71 -10.25 12.55
CA GLY A 71 -9.23 -10.35 13.91
C GLY A 71 -10.07 -9.16 14.36
N PHE A 72 -10.42 -8.24 13.46
CA PHE A 72 -11.26 -7.06 13.73
C PHE A 72 -10.67 -6.09 14.78
N GLU A 73 -9.35 -6.08 14.93
CA GLU A 73 -8.59 -5.26 15.90
C GLU A 73 -8.35 -3.80 15.44
N ALA A 74 -8.66 -3.46 14.19
CA ALA A 74 -8.31 -2.16 13.61
C ALA A 74 -8.96 -0.94 14.32
N GLY A 75 -10.10 -1.13 15.01
CA GLY A 75 -10.73 -0.10 15.84
C GLY A 75 -10.32 -0.13 17.31
N GLY A 76 -9.31 -0.93 17.67
CA GLY A 76 -8.93 -1.19 19.05
C GLY A 76 -9.87 -2.19 19.73
N GLN A 77 -9.98 -2.12 21.06
CA GLN A 77 -10.79 -3.06 21.83
C GLN A 77 -12.23 -2.57 22.10
N SER A 78 -12.62 -1.37 21.67
CA SER A 78 -14.00 -0.89 21.85
C SER A 78 -14.93 -1.45 20.78
N THR A 79 -16.21 -1.60 21.12
CA THR A 79 -17.27 -1.97 20.17
C THR A 79 -18.22 -0.77 19.96
N PRO A 80 -18.59 -0.42 18.71
CA PRO A 80 -18.18 -1.10 17.47
C PRO A 80 -16.70 -0.83 17.11
N SER A 81 -16.00 -1.87 16.68
CA SER A 81 -14.63 -1.77 16.14
C SER A 81 -14.69 -1.52 14.64
N ASN A 82 -13.61 -0.97 14.09
CA ASN A 82 -13.46 -0.79 12.65
C ASN A 82 -13.25 -2.14 11.96
N ILE A 83 -14.17 -2.51 11.08
CA ILE A 83 -14.10 -3.76 10.32
C ILE A 83 -13.47 -3.59 8.94
N ALA A 84 -13.06 -2.39 8.52
CA ALA A 84 -12.43 -2.21 7.22
C ALA A 84 -11.21 -3.15 7.07
N PRO A 85 -11.00 -3.80 5.91
CA PRO A 85 -11.73 -3.63 4.65
C PRO A 85 -12.87 -4.63 4.41
N TRP A 86 -13.38 -5.30 5.45
CA TRP A 86 -14.51 -6.23 5.31
C TRP A 86 -15.77 -5.52 4.85
N SER A 87 -16.58 -6.19 4.04
CA SER A 87 -17.84 -5.67 3.49
C SER A 87 -18.86 -6.80 3.27
N ILE A 88 -20.14 -6.45 3.15
CA ILE A 88 -21.22 -7.44 2.97
C ILE A 88 -21.22 -8.04 1.55
N ILE A 89 -21.60 -9.31 1.47
CA ILE A 89 -22.12 -9.95 0.26
C ILE A 89 -23.65 -9.96 0.40
N GLY A 90 -24.37 -9.46 -0.60
CA GLY A 90 -25.83 -9.28 -0.55
C GLY A 90 -26.22 -7.80 -0.42
N ASP A 91 -27.39 -7.54 0.16
CA ASP A 91 -27.91 -6.20 0.44
C ASP A 91 -28.09 -5.96 1.95
N GLU A 92 -28.28 -4.70 2.34
CA GLU A 92 -28.49 -4.27 3.73
C GLU A 92 -29.78 -4.84 4.35
N GLY A 93 -30.73 -5.32 3.54
CA GLY A 93 -31.94 -6.01 4.02
C GLY A 93 -31.70 -7.49 4.34
N SER A 94 -30.61 -8.07 3.84
CA SER A 94 -30.29 -9.49 3.96
C SER A 94 -29.19 -9.78 4.97
N VAL A 95 -28.29 -8.82 5.24
CA VAL A 95 -27.15 -8.98 6.14
C VAL A 95 -26.94 -7.73 6.99
N GLN A 96 -26.85 -7.92 8.30
CA GLN A 96 -26.42 -6.89 9.24
C GLN A 96 -25.11 -7.31 9.91
N LEU A 97 -24.18 -6.35 10.05
CA LEU A 97 -22.86 -6.57 10.64
C LEU A 97 -22.71 -5.75 11.92
N GLU A 98 -22.25 -6.40 12.99
CA GLU A 98 -21.88 -5.73 14.24
C GLU A 98 -20.61 -6.39 14.80
N THR A 99 -19.85 -5.66 15.62
CA THR A 99 -18.72 -6.26 16.35
C THR A 99 -19.06 -6.40 17.81
N GLU A 100 -18.70 -7.54 18.41
CA GLU A 100 -18.95 -7.85 19.81
C GLU A 100 -17.69 -8.30 20.54
N ARG A 101 -17.69 -8.21 21.86
CA ARG A 101 -16.65 -8.76 22.73
C ARG A 101 -16.94 -10.22 23.13
N ASN A 102 -17.14 -11.08 22.14
CA ASN A 102 -17.52 -12.49 22.34
C ASN A 102 -16.66 -13.46 21.50
N SER A 103 -15.44 -13.04 21.15
CA SER A 103 -14.45 -13.90 20.51
C SER A 103 -14.06 -15.08 21.40
N LEU A 104 -13.63 -16.16 20.76
CA LEU A 104 -13.08 -17.35 21.44
C LEU A 104 -11.67 -17.08 22.04
N PHE A 105 -11.06 -15.94 21.73
CA PHE A 105 -9.70 -15.60 22.13
C PHE A 105 -9.71 -14.48 23.17
N GLU A 106 -9.18 -14.76 24.37
CA GLU A 106 -9.15 -13.77 25.47
C GLU A 106 -8.31 -12.52 25.13
N LEU A 107 -7.20 -12.70 24.41
CA LEU A 107 -6.30 -11.61 24.01
C LEU A 107 -6.80 -10.82 22.78
N ASN A 108 -7.78 -11.36 22.05
CA ASN A 108 -8.46 -10.64 20.98
C ASN A 108 -9.97 -10.84 21.15
N PRO A 109 -10.62 -10.05 22.03
CA PRO A 109 -12.00 -10.28 22.42
C PRO A 109 -13.01 -9.91 21.33
N ILE A 110 -12.59 -9.17 20.30
CA ILE A 110 -13.47 -8.66 19.24
C ILE A 110 -13.77 -9.77 18.23
N ALA A 111 -15.04 -9.95 17.91
CA ALA A 111 -15.53 -10.82 16.86
C ALA A 111 -16.56 -10.08 16.00
N LEU A 112 -16.62 -10.42 14.71
CA LEU A 112 -17.67 -9.97 13.82
C LEU A 112 -18.91 -10.86 13.99
N ARG A 113 -20.03 -10.26 14.40
CA ARG A 113 -21.36 -10.85 14.34
C ARG A 113 -21.96 -10.56 12.96
N VAL A 114 -22.43 -11.61 12.31
CA VAL A 114 -23.07 -11.54 10.99
C VAL A 114 -24.49 -12.07 11.16
N ASP A 115 -25.47 -11.16 11.12
CA ASP A 115 -26.88 -11.51 11.22
C ASP A 115 -27.44 -11.68 9.80
N ILE A 116 -27.94 -12.87 9.49
CA ILE A 116 -28.58 -13.19 8.22
C ILE A 116 -30.09 -13.00 8.37
N LEU A 117 -30.63 -11.99 7.69
CA LEU A 117 -32.00 -11.51 7.86
C LEU A 117 -32.96 -11.99 6.76
N CYS A 118 -32.44 -12.51 5.64
CA CYS A 118 -33.25 -13.00 4.54
C CYS A 118 -33.93 -14.35 4.86
N SER A 119 -35.24 -14.42 4.62
CA SER A 119 -35.99 -15.70 4.61
C SER A 119 -35.83 -16.45 3.27
N VAL A 120 -35.71 -15.69 2.18
CA VAL A 120 -35.33 -16.17 0.86
C VAL A 120 -34.14 -15.33 0.40
N CYS A 121 -32.95 -15.92 0.45
CA CYS A 121 -31.72 -15.17 0.18
C CYS A 121 -31.44 -15.04 -1.32
N PRO A 122 -30.80 -13.94 -1.75
CA PRO A 122 -30.41 -13.73 -3.14
C PRO A 122 -29.55 -14.87 -3.70
N SER A 123 -29.68 -15.15 -4.99
CA SER A 123 -28.88 -16.20 -5.66
C SER A 123 -27.38 -15.93 -5.67
N GLY A 124 -26.96 -14.67 -5.46
CA GLY A 124 -25.56 -14.27 -5.31
C GLY A 124 -24.95 -14.60 -3.94
N GLY A 125 -25.75 -15.12 -3.01
CA GLY A 125 -25.33 -15.43 -1.64
C GLY A 125 -25.40 -14.22 -0.70
N VAL A 126 -25.23 -14.51 0.59
CA VAL A 126 -25.21 -13.52 1.68
C VAL A 126 -24.05 -13.82 2.62
N GLY A 127 -23.41 -12.79 3.15
CA GLY A 127 -22.30 -12.95 4.08
C GLY A 127 -21.35 -11.77 4.06
N VAL A 128 -20.05 -12.05 4.16
CA VAL A 128 -19.00 -11.04 4.15
C VAL A 128 -17.84 -11.44 3.25
N TYR A 129 -17.14 -10.44 2.72
CA TYR A 129 -15.91 -10.63 1.97
C TYR A 129 -14.80 -9.70 2.47
N ASN A 130 -13.56 -10.12 2.23
CA ASN A 130 -12.37 -9.33 2.50
C ASN A 130 -11.59 -9.18 1.19
N PRO A 131 -11.27 -7.95 0.74
CA PRO A 131 -10.49 -7.75 -0.49
C PRO A 131 -8.98 -7.97 -0.30
N GLY A 132 -8.51 -8.21 0.93
CA GLY A 132 -7.11 -8.33 1.27
C GLY A 132 -6.41 -6.97 1.28
N TYR A 133 -5.13 -6.97 0.93
CA TYR A 133 -4.30 -5.77 0.82
C TYR A 133 -4.32 -5.26 -0.64
N TRP A 134 -5.40 -4.55 -1.00
CA TRP A 134 -5.68 -4.09 -2.37
C TRP A 134 -5.74 -5.24 -3.41
N GLY A 135 -6.12 -6.43 -2.97
CA GLY A 135 -6.20 -7.64 -3.76
C GLY A 135 -5.61 -8.86 -3.04
N MET A 136 -5.85 -10.04 -3.60
CA MET A 136 -5.25 -11.30 -3.17
C MET A 136 -4.73 -12.05 -4.39
N ALA A 137 -3.43 -12.34 -4.40
CA ALA A 137 -2.80 -13.04 -5.51
C ALA A 137 -2.92 -14.56 -5.32
N PHE A 138 -3.74 -15.19 -6.17
CA PHE A 138 -3.83 -16.64 -6.25
C PHE A 138 -3.00 -17.14 -7.42
N PHE A 139 -2.06 -18.03 -7.13
CA PHE A 139 -1.16 -18.59 -8.13
C PHE A 139 -1.48 -20.07 -8.37
N TYR A 140 -1.45 -20.47 -9.63
CA TYR A 140 -1.55 -21.88 -10.00
C TYR A 140 -0.46 -22.69 -9.29
N CYS A 141 -0.80 -23.91 -8.86
CA CYS A 141 0.11 -24.81 -8.15
C CYS A 141 0.67 -24.24 -6.83
N ARG A 142 -0.04 -23.31 -6.18
CA ARG A 142 0.17 -22.95 -4.78
C ARG A 142 -0.96 -23.51 -3.92
N ILE A 143 -0.62 -23.91 -2.70
CA ILE A 143 -1.58 -24.34 -1.68
C ILE A 143 -1.73 -23.19 -0.69
N PHE A 144 -2.97 -22.87 -0.36
CA PHE A 144 -3.31 -21.82 0.60
C PHE A 144 -4.04 -22.44 1.78
N TRP A 145 -3.77 -21.93 2.98
CA TRP A 145 -4.46 -22.34 4.20
C TRP A 145 -5.54 -21.33 4.54
N LEU A 146 -6.78 -21.78 4.58
CA LEU A 146 -7.91 -20.99 5.03
C LEU A 146 -8.35 -21.48 6.40
N VAL A 147 -8.34 -20.60 7.40
CA VAL A 147 -8.75 -20.91 8.76
C VAL A 147 -9.70 -19.83 9.26
N LEU A 148 -10.85 -20.23 9.77
CA LEU A 148 -11.85 -19.35 10.36
C LEU A 148 -12.39 -20.00 11.63
N ASN A 149 -12.68 -19.18 12.65
CA ASN A 149 -13.37 -19.61 13.86
C ASN A 149 -14.76 -18.97 13.88
N THR A 150 -15.80 -19.80 13.99
CA THR A 150 -17.19 -19.34 13.99
C THR A 150 -17.96 -19.98 15.14
N LYS A 151 -18.84 -19.20 15.76
CA LYS A 151 -19.86 -19.68 16.68
C LYS A 151 -21.22 -19.31 16.13
N LEU A 152 -22.08 -20.31 15.95
CA LEU A 152 -23.43 -20.11 15.43
C LEU A 152 -24.41 -19.89 16.59
N PHE A 153 -25.26 -18.87 16.45
CA PHE A 153 -26.33 -18.60 17.38
C PHE A 153 -27.66 -18.86 16.68
N PHE A 154 -28.55 -19.58 17.35
CA PHE A 154 -29.92 -19.78 16.89
C PHE A 154 -30.85 -19.07 17.86
N GLY A 155 -31.60 -18.09 17.37
CA GLY A 155 -32.57 -17.34 18.15
C GLY A 155 -33.36 -16.39 17.27
N HIS A 156 -34.64 -16.21 17.57
CA HIS A 156 -35.43 -15.15 16.96
C HIS A 156 -34.85 -13.80 17.41
N ILE A 157 -34.43 -12.97 16.46
CA ILE A 157 -34.33 -11.53 16.68
C ILE A 157 -35.78 -11.08 16.89
N LEU A 158 -36.13 -10.78 18.16
CA LEU A 158 -37.41 -10.17 18.53
C LEU A 158 -37.31 -8.66 18.39
#